data_AF-A0A8R2QUC7-F1
#
_entry.id   AF-A0A8R2QUC7-F1
#
_cell.length_a   1.000
_cell.length_b   1.000
_cell.length_c   1.000
_cell.angle_alpha   90.00
_cell.angle_beta   90.00
_cell.angle_gamma   90.00
#
_symmetry.space_group_name_H-M   'P 1'
#
loop_
_entity.id
_entity.type
_entity.pdbx_description
1 polymer ?
#
loop_
_entity_poly.entity_id
_entity_poly.type
_entity_poly.pdbx_seq_one_letter_code
_entity_poly.pdbx_strand_id
1 'polypeptide(L)'
;MWLKNKLLPQFIKWTTETESNNGKKKICTASLTLVSSSKYFEKYNELKLKYGKDLVKIWPECTDPTKFVYEDVAIATYLLLLWEDRSLVKKQTFVDLGCGNGLLVYILCKEGHAGLGIDVRKREIWDMYPPEVKLKMKTIVPSESNLFPNADWIIGNHSDELTPWIPVIAAKSSYKCNFFLLPCCAFNFDGSKYQRVDSKKSQYTEYLEHVKKICEDCGFITDLDRLKIPSTKRICLVSNGRMYSPDTYKDSINKISKIFKEKHARGNVENDTWLADFKARESTQKVRNCTQLDKNLIESIVKIVTDCLLEGCSKDCNEQWSVGKIVEISELVSLIPKQNLIKLKSECGGLQTLLKNNHNIFLVSGGKVQLRYPKTVDQVITIQKRQKIIDTKIQVKPCWFHNNHPQGCPLSSINCSFLHSKG
;
A
#
# COMPACT_ATOMS: atom_id res chain seq x y z
N MET A 1 17.82 29.98 12.22
CA MET A 1 16.34 29.90 12.30
C MET A 1 15.80 28.45 12.42
N TRP A 2 16.34 27.47 11.69
CA TRP A 2 15.90 26.06 11.76
C TRP A 2 16.09 25.39 13.13
N LEU A 3 17.25 25.59 13.77
CA LEU A 3 17.54 25.04 15.11
C LEU A 3 16.47 25.44 16.14
N LYS A 4 16.12 26.74 16.20
CA LYS A 4 15.13 27.26 17.14
C LYS A 4 13.70 26.85 16.79
N ASN A 5 13.35 26.83 15.50
CA ASN A 5 11.96 26.65 15.07
C ASN A 5 11.57 25.20 14.73
N LYS A 6 12.55 24.30 14.57
CA LYS A 6 12.31 22.90 14.19
C LYS A 6 12.99 21.92 15.16
N LEU A 7 14.28 22.10 15.43
CA LEU A 7 15.03 21.16 16.25
C LEU A 7 14.61 21.22 17.73
N LEU A 8 14.57 22.42 18.32
CA LEU A 8 14.20 22.64 19.72
C LEU A 8 12.79 22.11 20.08
N PRO A 9 11.73 22.42 19.31
CA PRO A 9 10.40 21.87 19.56
C PRO A 9 10.36 20.34 19.42
N GLN A 10 11.10 19.79 18.44
CA GLN A 10 11.15 18.35 18.22
C GLN A 10 11.94 17.62 19.32
N PHE A 11 12.99 18.26 19.85
CA PHE A 11 13.79 17.75 20.95
C PHE A 11 13.00 17.72 22.26
N ILE A 12 12.29 18.81 22.60
CA ILE A 12 11.38 18.87 23.77
C ILE A 12 10.28 17.80 23.66
N LYS A 13 9.74 17.60 22.45
CA LYS A 13 8.77 16.52 22.19
C LYS A 13 9.38 15.13 22.43
N TRP A 14 10.62 14.90 21.99
CA TRP A 14 11.28 13.62 22.20
C TRP A 14 11.57 13.34 23.68
N THR A 15 11.98 14.34 24.45
CA THR A 15 12.26 14.18 25.89
C THR A 15 10.99 13.95 26.73
N THR A 16 9.89 14.61 26.38
CA THR A 16 8.59 14.45 27.07
C THR A 16 7.86 13.15 26.70
N GLU A 17 8.05 12.63 25.47
CA GLU A 17 7.52 11.33 25.05
C GLU A 17 8.24 10.13 25.70
N THR A 18 9.48 10.31 26.18
CA THR A 18 10.22 9.26 26.93
C THR A 18 9.67 9.03 28.33
N GLU A 19 9.21 10.07 29.02
CA GLU A 19 8.71 9.97 30.40
C GLU A 19 7.28 9.40 30.50
N SER A 20 6.47 9.62 29.46
CA SER A 20 5.04 9.24 29.43
C SER A 20 4.74 7.85 28.83
N ASN A 21 5.76 7.13 28.35
CA ASN A 21 5.60 5.82 27.70
C ASN A 21 5.97 4.60 28.56
N ASN A 22 6.27 4.78 29.86
CA ASN A 22 6.67 3.68 30.76
C ASN A 22 5.61 2.56 30.93
N GLY A 23 4.38 2.73 30.41
CA GLY A 23 3.33 1.70 30.42
C GLY A 23 2.98 1.06 29.07
N LYS A 24 3.52 1.52 27.93
CA LYS A 24 3.22 0.97 26.59
C LYS A 24 4.46 0.29 26.02
N LYS A 25 4.62 -1.02 26.23
CA LYS A 25 5.65 -1.84 25.56
C LYS A 25 5.50 -1.68 24.04
N LYS A 26 6.33 -0.84 23.42
CA LYS A 26 6.43 -0.73 21.97
C LYS A 26 7.10 -2.00 21.45
N ILE A 27 6.46 -2.67 20.48
CA ILE A 27 6.95 -3.93 19.90
C ILE A 27 8.37 -3.83 19.34
N CYS A 28 8.77 -2.64 18.87
CA CYS A 28 10.12 -2.33 18.41
C CYS A 28 10.38 -0.83 18.60
N THR A 29 11.40 -0.48 19.39
CA THR A 29 11.74 0.92 19.74
C THR A 29 12.92 1.44 18.91
N ALA A 30 13.98 0.64 18.79
CA ALA A 30 15.16 0.94 17.99
C ALA A 30 14.94 0.62 16.49
N SER A 31 15.88 1.01 15.63
CA SER A 31 15.84 0.74 14.19
C SER A 31 17.18 0.18 13.76
N LEU A 32 17.16 -0.76 12.81
CA LEU A 32 18.36 -1.44 12.31
C LEU A 32 19.12 -2.13 13.45
N THR A 33 18.41 -2.91 14.28
CA THR A 33 19.03 -3.63 15.40
C THR A 33 19.71 -4.92 14.97
N LEU A 34 19.33 -5.49 13.82
CA LEU A 34 19.91 -6.74 13.31
C LEU A 34 21.02 -6.51 12.27
N VAL A 35 21.33 -5.26 11.94
CA VAL A 35 22.40 -4.89 11.00
C VAL A 35 23.16 -3.68 11.51
N SER A 36 24.44 -3.52 11.15
CA SER A 36 25.19 -2.32 11.52
C SER A 36 24.58 -1.07 10.89
N SER A 37 24.21 -0.09 11.73
CA SER A 37 23.67 1.18 11.27
C SER A 37 24.65 1.97 10.39
N SER A 38 25.96 1.94 10.69
CA SER A 38 26.96 2.65 9.86
C SER A 38 27.07 2.03 8.47
N LYS A 39 27.26 0.69 8.41
CA LYS A 39 27.31 -0.05 7.14
C LYS A 39 26.02 0.13 6.32
N TYR A 40 24.86 0.19 6.99
CA TYR A 40 23.58 0.42 6.32
C TYR A 40 23.55 1.74 5.56
N PHE A 41 23.97 2.86 6.16
CA PHE A 41 23.93 4.13 5.45
C PHE A 41 24.94 4.19 4.30
N GLU A 42 26.12 3.59 4.47
CA GLU A 42 27.13 3.49 3.41
C GLU A 42 26.59 2.68 2.22
N LYS A 43 26.14 1.44 2.47
CA LYS A 43 25.60 0.55 1.44
C LYS A 43 24.32 1.10 0.81
N TYR A 44 23.43 1.72 1.59
CA TYR A 44 22.23 2.36 1.05
C TYR A 44 22.57 3.49 0.08
N ASN A 45 23.54 4.34 0.42
CA ASN A 45 23.98 5.42 -0.47
C ASN A 45 24.65 4.89 -1.74
N GLU A 46 25.46 3.84 -1.63
CA GLU A 46 26.05 3.13 -2.78
C GLU A 46 24.96 2.61 -3.72
N LEU A 47 24.00 1.83 -3.21
CA LEU A 47 22.92 1.24 -4.01
C LEU A 47 21.98 2.32 -4.57
N LYS A 48 21.74 3.40 -3.82
CA LYS A 48 20.94 4.53 -4.27
C LYS A 48 21.58 5.25 -5.46
N LEU A 49 22.90 5.40 -5.46
CA LEU A 49 23.64 5.98 -6.59
C LEU A 49 23.68 5.02 -7.78
N LYS A 50 23.90 3.73 -7.53
CA LYS A 50 24.04 2.68 -8.55
C LYS A 50 22.74 2.36 -9.28
N TYR A 51 21.61 2.29 -8.56
CA TYR A 51 20.32 1.85 -9.11
C TYR A 51 19.27 2.96 -9.10
N GLY A 52 19.22 3.76 -8.04
CA GLY A 52 18.08 4.63 -7.78
C GLY A 52 17.87 5.78 -8.77
N LYS A 53 18.94 6.48 -9.16
CA LYS A 53 18.82 7.71 -9.99
C LYS A 53 18.23 7.45 -11.36
N ASP A 54 18.64 6.38 -12.03
CA ASP A 54 18.19 6.11 -13.39
C ASP A 54 16.83 5.42 -13.40
N LEU A 55 16.58 4.49 -12.48
CA LEU A 55 15.27 3.85 -12.33
C LEU A 55 14.14 4.85 -12.02
N VAL A 56 14.41 5.90 -11.23
CA VAL A 56 13.41 6.94 -10.97
C VAL A 56 13.03 7.72 -12.23
N LYS A 57 13.96 7.92 -13.16
CA LYS A 57 13.71 8.67 -14.41
C LYS A 57 12.89 7.85 -15.41
N ILE A 58 13.12 6.54 -15.46
CA ILE A 58 12.54 5.64 -16.47
C ILE A 58 11.39 4.79 -15.92
N TRP A 59 10.86 5.14 -14.74
CA TRP A 59 9.84 4.37 -14.05
C TRP A 59 8.53 4.33 -14.84
N PRO A 60 8.09 3.16 -15.34
CA PRO A 60 6.91 3.06 -16.21
C PRO A 60 5.59 2.92 -15.43
N GLU A 61 5.65 2.68 -14.12
CA GLU A 61 4.46 2.41 -13.30
C GLU A 61 3.77 3.72 -12.88
N CYS A 62 2.45 3.65 -12.63
CA CYS A 62 1.65 4.79 -12.16
C CYS A 62 1.90 5.19 -10.69
N THR A 63 2.90 4.61 -10.04
CA THR A 63 3.25 4.87 -8.63
C THR A 63 4.32 5.95 -8.51
N ASP A 64 4.48 6.54 -7.32
CA ASP A 64 5.55 7.52 -7.07
C ASP A 64 6.93 6.85 -7.15
N PRO A 65 7.74 7.13 -8.20
CA PRO A 65 9.02 6.45 -8.39
C PRO A 65 9.99 6.72 -7.24
N THR A 66 9.98 7.93 -6.68
CA THR A 66 10.89 8.31 -5.59
C THR A 66 10.61 7.47 -4.36
N LYS A 67 9.34 7.24 -4.04
CA LYS A 67 8.97 6.44 -2.88
C LYS A 67 9.31 4.97 -3.07
N PHE A 68 8.85 4.36 -4.17
CA PHE A 68 8.95 2.91 -4.36
C PHE A 68 10.39 2.46 -4.65
N VAL A 69 11.13 3.19 -5.49
CA VAL A 69 12.52 2.84 -5.80
C VAL A 69 13.40 2.89 -4.55
N TYR A 70 13.31 3.97 -3.77
CA TYR A 70 14.15 4.10 -2.57
C TYR A 70 13.69 3.21 -1.40
N GLU A 71 12.44 2.78 -1.38
CA GLU A 71 11.95 1.75 -0.45
C GLU A 71 12.60 0.39 -0.75
N ASP A 72 12.55 -0.07 -2.01
CA ASP A 72 13.16 -1.35 -2.39
C ASP A 72 14.68 -1.33 -2.28
N VAL A 73 15.34 -0.20 -2.59
CA VAL A 73 16.79 -0.02 -2.36
C VAL A 73 17.13 -0.16 -0.86
N ALA A 74 16.33 0.43 0.02
CA ALA A 74 16.53 0.33 1.46
C ALA A 74 16.31 -1.11 2.00
N ILE A 75 15.30 -1.83 1.47
CA ILE A 75 15.04 -3.23 1.83
C ILE A 75 16.18 -4.13 1.32
N ALA A 76 16.63 -3.93 0.07
CA ALA A 76 17.77 -4.65 -0.49
C ALA A 76 19.03 -4.43 0.34
N THR A 77 19.33 -3.18 0.73
CA THR A 77 20.45 -2.84 1.61
C THR A 77 20.40 -3.64 2.91
N TYR A 78 19.22 -3.68 3.54
CA TYR A 78 19.03 -4.40 4.79
C TYR A 78 19.31 -5.90 4.64
N LEU A 79 18.75 -6.53 3.61
CA LEU A 79 18.92 -7.96 3.36
C LEU A 79 20.37 -8.33 3.05
N LEU A 80 21.07 -7.53 2.25
CA LEU A 80 22.48 -7.78 1.92
C LEU A 80 23.35 -7.76 3.18
N LEU A 81 23.18 -6.76 4.05
CA LEU A 81 23.93 -6.67 5.30
C LEU A 81 23.55 -7.78 6.29
N LEU A 82 22.26 -8.10 6.38
CA LEU A 82 21.77 -9.21 7.19
C LEU A 82 22.42 -10.53 6.77
N TRP A 83 22.64 -10.73 5.48
CA TRP A 83 23.27 -11.94 4.95
C TRP A 83 24.80 -11.95 5.09
N GLU A 84 25.45 -10.79 4.95
CA GLU A 84 26.89 -10.62 5.18
C GLU A 84 27.26 -10.92 6.64
N ASP A 85 26.53 -10.36 7.61
CA ASP A 85 26.83 -10.53 9.03
C ASP A 85 26.61 -11.99 9.49
N ARG A 86 25.80 -12.77 8.76
CA ARG A 86 25.60 -14.22 9.01
C ARG A 86 26.71 -15.12 8.46
N SER A 87 27.82 -14.53 7.98
CA SER A 87 29.10 -15.20 7.70
C SER A 87 29.02 -16.41 6.77
N LEU A 88 28.13 -16.36 5.77
CA LEU A 88 28.01 -17.42 4.79
C LEU A 88 28.99 -17.18 3.63
N VAL A 89 29.96 -18.09 3.46
CA VAL A 89 30.97 -18.05 2.38
C VAL A 89 30.32 -18.02 0.98
N LYS A 90 29.11 -18.57 0.85
CA LYS A 90 28.31 -18.57 -0.38
C LYS A 90 27.26 -17.46 -0.35
N LYS A 91 26.98 -16.86 -1.52
CA LYS A 91 25.84 -15.97 -1.73
C LYS A 91 24.52 -16.74 -1.57
N GLN A 92 23.57 -16.12 -0.88
CA GLN A 92 22.29 -16.71 -0.53
C GLN A 92 21.39 -16.76 -1.76
N THR A 93 20.64 -17.85 -1.86
CA THR A 93 19.55 -17.97 -2.83
C THR A 93 18.22 -17.55 -2.20
N PHE A 94 17.32 -16.96 -2.99
CA PHE A 94 16.04 -16.48 -2.47
C PHE A 94 14.87 -16.66 -3.43
N VAL A 95 13.66 -16.65 -2.87
CA VAL A 95 12.40 -16.54 -3.62
C VAL A 95 11.57 -15.43 -2.99
N ASP A 96 11.19 -14.43 -3.78
CA ASP A 96 10.32 -13.32 -3.35
C ASP A 96 8.88 -13.57 -3.82
N LEU A 97 7.97 -13.75 -2.87
CA LEU A 97 6.57 -14.11 -3.12
C LEU A 97 5.68 -12.87 -2.98
N GLY A 98 5.01 -12.52 -4.07
CA GLY A 98 4.33 -11.23 -4.22
C GLY A 98 5.30 -10.11 -4.56
N CYS A 99 6.26 -10.38 -5.45
CA CYS A 99 7.38 -9.46 -5.72
C CYS A 99 6.98 -8.15 -6.44
N GLY A 100 5.73 -8.04 -6.90
CA GLY A 100 5.18 -6.81 -7.46
C GLY A 100 5.97 -6.28 -8.64
N ASN A 101 6.62 -5.13 -8.44
CA ASN A 101 7.43 -4.48 -9.47
C ASN A 101 8.72 -5.27 -9.81
N GLY A 102 9.17 -6.22 -8.96
CA GLY A 102 10.38 -7.02 -9.19
C GLY A 102 11.70 -6.29 -8.94
N LEU A 103 11.69 -5.04 -8.48
CA LEU A 103 12.90 -4.24 -8.26
C LEU A 103 13.78 -4.81 -7.16
N LEU A 104 13.20 -5.29 -6.07
CA LEU A 104 13.97 -5.95 -5.01
C LEU A 104 14.74 -7.16 -5.56
N VAL A 105 14.07 -8.00 -6.36
CA VAL A 105 14.67 -9.16 -7.02
C VAL A 105 15.79 -8.73 -7.97
N TYR A 106 15.53 -7.71 -8.79
CA TYR A 106 16.53 -7.13 -9.69
C TYR A 106 17.80 -6.71 -8.94
N ILE A 107 17.67 -5.91 -7.87
CA ILE A 107 18.82 -5.40 -7.11
C ILE A 107 19.61 -6.57 -6.50
N LEU A 108 18.94 -7.49 -5.81
CA LEU A 108 19.61 -8.62 -5.14
C LEU A 108 20.34 -9.53 -6.16
N CYS A 109 19.75 -9.77 -7.33
CA CYS A 109 20.40 -10.51 -8.41
C CYS A 109 21.64 -9.79 -8.95
N LYS A 110 21.57 -8.46 -9.14
CA LYS A 110 22.74 -7.67 -9.59
C LYS A 110 23.84 -7.56 -8.53
N GLU A 111 23.52 -7.78 -7.26
CA GLU A 111 24.49 -7.90 -6.16
C GLU A 111 25.00 -9.35 -5.96
N GLY A 112 24.68 -10.26 -6.89
CA GLY A 112 25.23 -11.61 -6.98
C GLY A 112 24.41 -12.71 -6.29
N HIS A 113 23.20 -12.41 -5.83
CA HIS A 113 22.32 -13.39 -5.19
C HIS A 113 21.36 -14.01 -6.21
N ALA A 114 21.46 -15.32 -6.44
CA ALA A 114 20.55 -16.01 -7.34
C ALA A 114 19.14 -16.08 -6.74
N GLY A 115 18.13 -15.60 -7.45
CA GLY A 115 16.77 -15.63 -6.93
C GLY A 115 15.68 -15.68 -7.99
N LEU A 116 14.44 -15.76 -7.51
CA LEU A 116 13.22 -15.81 -8.29
C LEU A 116 12.17 -14.90 -7.66
N GLY A 117 11.61 -13.99 -8.44
CA GLY A 117 10.40 -13.25 -8.06
C GLY A 117 9.15 -13.93 -8.63
N ILE A 118 8.12 -14.10 -7.81
CA ILE A 118 6.82 -14.60 -8.25
C ILE A 118 5.75 -13.59 -7.87
N ASP A 119 4.94 -13.19 -8.84
CA ASP A 119 3.75 -12.37 -8.59
C ASP A 119 2.57 -12.92 -9.40
N VAL A 120 1.35 -12.66 -8.94
CA VAL A 120 0.14 -13.02 -9.68
C VAL A 120 0.02 -12.25 -11.00
N ARG A 121 0.72 -11.10 -11.10
CA ARG A 121 0.68 -10.22 -12.27
C ARG A 121 2.07 -9.71 -12.64
N LYS A 122 2.38 -9.77 -13.94
CA LYS A 122 3.52 -9.07 -14.54
C LYS A 122 3.28 -7.55 -14.53
N ARG A 123 4.31 -6.80 -14.16
CA ARG A 123 4.36 -5.33 -14.25
C ARG A 123 5.13 -4.90 -15.49
N GLU A 124 4.85 -3.68 -15.99
CA GLU A 124 5.47 -3.18 -17.23
C GLU A 124 7.00 -3.06 -17.06
N ILE A 125 7.45 -2.68 -15.85
CA ILE A 125 8.87 -2.59 -15.55
C ILE A 125 9.64 -3.92 -15.68
N TRP A 126 8.95 -5.08 -15.65
CA TRP A 126 9.62 -6.37 -15.78
C TRP A 126 10.35 -6.51 -17.13
N ASP A 127 9.80 -5.90 -18.20
CA ASP A 127 10.40 -5.94 -19.54
C ASP A 127 11.69 -5.12 -19.65
N MET A 128 11.99 -4.28 -18.66
CA MET A 128 13.21 -3.49 -18.59
C MET A 128 14.35 -4.22 -17.88
N TYR A 129 14.06 -5.31 -17.15
CA TYR A 129 15.07 -6.05 -16.43
C TYR A 129 15.81 -7.03 -17.35
N PRO A 130 17.11 -7.23 -17.11
CA PRO A 130 17.91 -8.08 -17.96
C PRO A 130 17.56 -9.57 -17.73
N PRO A 131 17.80 -10.47 -18.72
CA PRO A 131 17.30 -11.84 -18.70
C PRO A 131 17.76 -12.70 -17.52
N GLU A 132 18.87 -12.33 -16.86
CA GLU A 132 19.33 -13.01 -15.64
C GLU A 132 18.37 -12.85 -14.45
N VAL A 133 17.51 -11.83 -14.46
CA VAL A 133 16.54 -11.55 -13.40
C VAL A 133 15.29 -12.37 -13.64
N LYS A 134 15.14 -13.45 -12.87
CA LYS A 134 14.04 -14.41 -13.04
C LYS A 134 12.79 -13.89 -12.35
N LEU A 135 11.80 -13.50 -13.14
CA LEU A 135 10.47 -13.11 -12.67
C LEU A 135 9.40 -14.00 -13.33
N LYS A 136 8.45 -14.49 -12.54
CA LYS A 136 7.41 -15.40 -13.01
C LYS A 136 6.03 -14.90 -12.62
N MET A 137 5.16 -14.75 -13.62
CA MET A 137 3.73 -14.55 -13.40
C MET A 137 3.10 -15.89 -13.02
N LYS A 138 2.78 -16.09 -11.75
CA LYS A 138 2.14 -17.32 -11.23
C LYS A 138 1.37 -17.00 -9.96
N THR A 139 0.13 -17.48 -9.87
CA THR A 139 -0.61 -17.48 -8.61
C THR A 139 0.02 -18.48 -7.63
N ILE A 140 0.44 -18.00 -6.48
CA ILE A 140 0.89 -18.87 -5.38
C ILE A 140 -0.32 -19.32 -4.59
N VAL A 141 -0.64 -20.61 -4.71
CA VAL A 141 -1.65 -21.27 -3.88
C VAL A 141 -0.92 -22.06 -2.79
N PRO A 142 -1.15 -21.78 -1.50
CA PRO A 142 -0.52 -22.51 -0.40
C PRO A 142 -0.78 -24.02 -0.51
N SER A 143 0.25 -24.77 -0.89
CA SER A 143 0.19 -26.18 -1.26
C SER A 143 1.60 -26.78 -1.30
N GLU A 144 1.68 -28.12 -1.31
CA GLU A 144 2.96 -28.83 -1.47
C GLU A 144 3.66 -28.53 -2.82
N SER A 145 2.87 -28.15 -3.84
CA SER A 145 3.38 -27.79 -5.17
C SER A 145 4.11 -26.43 -5.23
N ASN A 146 4.03 -25.63 -4.17
CA ASN A 146 4.62 -24.29 -4.08
C ASN A 146 5.66 -24.19 -2.95
N LEU A 147 6.51 -25.23 -2.86
CA LEU A 147 7.68 -25.28 -1.99
C LEU A 147 8.97 -25.01 -2.75
N PHE A 148 10.00 -24.53 -2.03
CA PHE A 148 11.27 -24.09 -2.61
C PHE A 148 12.45 -24.70 -1.84
N PRO A 149 12.67 -26.03 -1.91
CA PRO A 149 13.65 -26.73 -1.07
C PRO A 149 15.11 -26.27 -1.29
N ASN A 150 15.40 -25.68 -2.44
CA ASN A 150 16.72 -25.18 -2.80
C ASN A 150 16.95 -23.71 -2.43
N ALA A 151 15.93 -23.00 -1.94
CA ALA A 151 16.05 -21.59 -1.56
C ALA A 151 16.55 -21.47 -0.12
N ASP A 152 17.58 -20.65 0.09
CA ASP A 152 18.05 -20.32 1.44
C ASP A 152 17.04 -19.36 2.14
N TRP A 153 16.30 -18.54 1.38
CA TRP A 153 15.36 -17.54 1.90
C TRP A 153 14.05 -17.44 1.12
N ILE A 154 12.93 -17.33 1.85
CA ILE A 154 11.66 -16.84 1.33
C ILE A 154 11.46 -15.39 1.77
N ILE A 155 11.23 -14.50 0.82
CA ILE A 155 10.97 -13.08 1.05
C ILE A 155 9.48 -12.81 0.86
N GLY A 156 8.90 -12.10 1.83
CA GLY A 156 7.57 -11.51 1.73
C GLY A 156 7.65 -10.02 1.95
N ASN A 157 8.02 -9.27 0.92
CA ASN A 157 8.02 -7.81 0.96
C ASN A 157 6.60 -7.30 0.64
N HIS A 158 5.85 -6.87 1.65
CA HIS A 158 4.49 -6.35 1.45
C HIS A 158 3.58 -7.35 0.71
N SER A 159 3.74 -8.64 1.00
CA SER A 159 3.13 -9.77 0.28
C SER A 159 1.63 -9.98 0.52
N ASP A 160 0.94 -9.00 1.11
CA ASP A 160 -0.51 -8.96 1.28
C ASP A 160 -1.12 -10.27 1.80
N GLU A 161 -1.99 -10.94 1.03
CA GLU A 161 -2.69 -12.17 1.39
C GLU A 161 -1.72 -13.36 1.64
N LEU A 162 -0.49 -13.29 1.13
CA LEU A 162 0.54 -14.29 1.38
C LEU A 162 1.29 -14.07 2.69
N THR A 163 1.16 -12.91 3.35
CA THR A 163 1.86 -12.58 4.60
C THR A 163 1.85 -13.72 5.63
N PRO A 164 0.69 -14.31 6.02
CA PRO A 164 0.66 -15.41 6.99
C PRO A 164 1.26 -16.71 6.45
N TRP A 165 1.31 -16.89 5.14
CA TRP A 165 1.83 -18.10 4.48
C TRP A 165 3.34 -18.12 4.31
N ILE A 166 4.01 -16.96 4.28
CA ILE A 166 5.49 -16.87 4.15
C ILE A 166 6.23 -17.78 5.15
N PRO A 167 5.98 -17.72 6.48
CA PRO A 167 6.65 -18.61 7.42
C PRO A 167 6.28 -20.09 7.22
N VAL A 168 5.05 -20.40 6.80
CA VAL A 168 4.62 -21.78 6.54
C VAL A 168 5.39 -22.37 5.35
N ILE A 169 5.44 -21.62 4.24
CA ILE A 169 6.16 -22.01 3.03
C ILE A 169 7.65 -22.18 3.33
N ALA A 170 8.25 -21.26 4.08
CA ALA A 170 9.67 -21.36 4.48
C ALA A 170 9.93 -22.60 5.36
N ALA A 171 9.09 -22.87 6.36
CA ALA A 171 9.23 -24.05 7.22
C ALA A 171 9.17 -25.35 6.40
N LYS A 172 8.16 -25.46 5.54
CA LYS A 172 7.90 -26.67 4.74
C LYS A 172 8.86 -26.86 3.57
N SER A 173 9.50 -25.78 3.10
CA SER A 173 10.46 -25.87 1.99
C SER A 173 11.73 -26.62 2.39
N SER A 174 12.34 -26.29 3.53
CA SER A 174 13.53 -26.97 4.04
C SER A 174 13.82 -26.56 5.49
N TYR A 175 14.48 -27.43 6.27
CA TYR A 175 14.97 -27.08 7.61
C TYR A 175 15.91 -25.85 7.59
N LYS A 176 16.73 -25.72 6.54
CA LYS A 176 17.70 -24.63 6.41
C LYS A 176 17.11 -23.33 5.84
N CYS A 177 15.89 -23.39 5.29
CA CYS A 177 15.25 -22.25 4.68
C CYS A 177 14.85 -21.22 5.74
N ASN A 178 15.19 -19.96 5.50
CA ASN A 178 14.86 -18.82 6.34
C ASN A 178 13.78 -17.96 5.69
N PHE A 179 13.24 -16.99 6.42
CA PHE A 179 12.34 -15.99 5.85
C PHE A 179 12.70 -14.57 6.27
N PHE A 180 12.37 -13.64 5.38
CA PHE A 180 12.20 -12.22 5.69
C PHE A 180 10.77 -11.84 5.37
N LEU A 181 10.09 -11.16 6.30
CA LEU A 181 8.70 -10.78 6.15
C LEU A 181 8.49 -9.33 6.56
N LEU A 182 7.95 -8.51 5.65
CA LEU A 182 7.58 -7.11 5.90
C LEU A 182 6.07 -6.90 5.70
N PRO A 183 5.25 -7.12 6.74
CA PRO A 183 3.80 -7.00 6.63
C PRO A 183 3.33 -5.55 6.41
N CYS A 184 2.40 -5.35 5.47
CA CYS A 184 1.72 -4.06 5.27
C CYS A 184 0.22 -4.12 5.61
N CYS A 185 -0.48 -5.09 5.02
CA CYS A 185 -1.93 -5.28 5.11
C CYS A 185 -2.25 -6.47 6.01
N ALA A 186 -3.34 -6.34 6.78
CA ALA A 186 -3.72 -7.35 7.77
C ALA A 186 -4.67 -8.38 7.14
N PHE A 187 -4.17 -9.59 6.90
CA PHE A 187 -4.89 -10.68 6.25
C PHE A 187 -4.80 -11.97 7.08
N ASN A 188 -5.86 -12.76 7.02
CA ASN A 188 -5.90 -14.12 7.55
C ASN A 188 -5.45 -15.12 6.47
N PHE A 189 -5.25 -16.38 6.87
CA PHE A 189 -4.84 -17.47 5.98
C PHE A 189 -5.80 -17.71 4.81
N ASP A 190 -7.09 -17.42 4.94
CA ASP A 190 -8.11 -17.55 3.89
C ASP A 190 -8.14 -16.36 2.90
N GLY A 191 -7.31 -15.33 3.14
CA GLY A 191 -7.31 -14.08 2.38
C GLY A 191 -8.35 -13.07 2.87
N SER A 192 -9.13 -13.38 3.92
CA SER A 192 -10.02 -12.40 4.56
C SER A 192 -9.23 -11.35 5.36
N LYS A 193 -9.83 -10.20 5.63
CA LYS A 193 -9.18 -9.15 6.44
C LYS A 193 -9.16 -9.54 7.91
N TYR A 194 -7.98 -9.45 8.51
CA TYR A 194 -7.80 -9.66 9.95
C TYR A 194 -8.64 -8.66 10.75
N GLN A 195 -9.43 -9.18 11.69
CA GLN A 195 -10.28 -8.39 12.56
C GLN A 195 -9.56 -8.13 13.88
N ARG A 196 -9.44 -6.84 14.21
CA ARG A 196 -8.81 -6.40 15.44
C ARG A 196 -9.62 -6.85 16.65
N VAL A 197 -8.97 -7.39 17.68
CA VAL A 197 -9.64 -7.85 18.90
C VAL A 197 -9.38 -6.90 20.06
N ASP A 198 -8.14 -6.42 20.21
CA ASP A 198 -7.76 -5.47 21.25
C ASP A 198 -7.81 -4.02 20.76
N SER A 199 -8.78 -3.26 21.27
CA SER A 199 -8.95 -1.84 20.96
C SER A 199 -7.84 -0.95 21.52
N LYS A 200 -7.08 -1.42 22.52
CA LYS A 200 -5.94 -0.70 23.12
C LYS A 200 -4.72 -0.69 22.21
N LYS A 201 -4.63 -1.62 21.25
CA LYS A 201 -3.54 -1.71 20.28
C LYS A 201 -3.96 -1.13 18.93
N SER A 202 -2.96 -0.61 18.20
CA SER A 202 -3.18 -0.34 16.79
C SER A 202 -3.36 -1.66 16.05
N GLN A 203 -4.21 -1.68 15.01
CA GLN A 203 -4.39 -2.90 14.19
C GLN A 203 -3.05 -3.42 13.65
N TYR A 204 -2.12 -2.53 13.33
CA TYR A 204 -0.80 -2.93 12.85
C TYR A 204 0.03 -3.64 13.92
N THR A 205 0.03 -3.12 15.14
CA THR A 205 0.77 -3.73 16.26
C THR A 205 0.22 -5.10 16.61
N GLU A 206 -1.10 -5.21 16.77
CA GLU A 206 -1.73 -6.51 17.06
C GLU A 206 -1.50 -7.51 15.92
N TYR A 207 -1.58 -7.06 14.67
CA TYR A 207 -1.30 -7.93 13.52
C TYR A 207 0.16 -8.39 13.48
N LEU A 208 1.13 -7.55 13.82
CA LEU A 208 2.53 -7.98 13.92
C LEU A 208 2.75 -9.03 15.01
N GLU A 209 2.08 -8.89 16.16
CA GLU A 209 2.10 -9.92 17.23
C GLU A 209 1.48 -11.23 16.75
N HIS A 210 0.35 -11.15 16.02
CA HIS A 210 -0.30 -12.31 15.42
C HIS A 210 0.62 -13.02 14.41
N VAL A 211 1.25 -12.27 13.50
CA VAL A 211 2.19 -12.84 12.52
C VAL A 211 3.42 -13.43 13.22
N LYS A 212 3.95 -12.78 14.27
CA LYS A 212 5.04 -13.34 15.07
C LYS A 212 4.65 -14.68 15.69
N LYS A 213 3.43 -14.77 16.22
CA LYS A 213 2.90 -16.03 16.78
C LYS A 213 2.83 -17.12 15.72
N ILE A 214 2.42 -16.79 14.48
CA ILE A 214 2.45 -17.73 13.35
C ILE A 214 3.88 -18.22 13.08
N CYS A 215 4.88 -17.32 13.07
CA CYS A 215 6.27 -17.70 12.87
C CYS A 215 6.78 -18.67 13.96
N GLU A 216 6.42 -18.43 15.22
CA GLU A 216 6.72 -19.32 16.36
C GLU A 216 5.99 -20.67 16.25
N ASP A 217 4.71 -20.67 15.85
CA ASP A 217 3.94 -21.90 15.59
C ASP A 217 4.55 -22.71 14.42
N CYS A 218 5.22 -22.04 13.47
CA CYS A 218 6.05 -22.66 12.42
C CYS A 218 7.44 -23.10 12.91
N GLY A 219 7.74 -22.91 14.20
CA GLY A 219 8.96 -23.35 14.87
C GLY A 219 10.21 -22.52 14.52
N PHE A 220 10.05 -21.26 14.16
CA PHE A 220 11.16 -20.34 13.95
C PHE A 220 11.47 -19.52 15.21
N ILE A 221 12.76 -19.34 15.46
CA ILE A 221 13.23 -18.23 16.29
C ILE A 221 13.09 -16.98 15.42
N THR A 222 12.31 -15.99 15.88
CA THR A 222 11.90 -14.85 15.05
C THR A 222 12.25 -13.53 15.72
N ASP A 223 13.11 -12.77 15.06
CA ASP A 223 13.52 -11.42 15.46
C ASP A 223 12.66 -10.37 14.77
N LEU A 224 12.43 -9.25 15.44
CA LEU A 224 11.74 -8.06 14.91
C LEU A 224 12.76 -6.95 14.73
N ASP A 225 12.68 -6.25 13.60
CA ASP A 225 13.48 -5.05 13.38
C ASP A 225 12.66 -3.97 12.70
N ARG A 226 13.07 -2.71 12.88
CA ARG A 226 12.45 -1.55 12.27
C ARG A 226 13.35 -0.97 11.20
N LEU A 227 12.89 -1.08 9.96
CA LEU A 227 13.61 -0.62 8.77
C LEU A 227 13.59 0.91 8.63
N LYS A 228 14.59 1.44 7.94
CA LYS A 228 14.68 2.86 7.54
C LYS A 228 14.15 3.03 6.11
N ILE A 229 12.84 2.87 5.94
CA ILE A 229 12.12 3.00 4.66
C ILE A 229 11.08 4.13 4.72
N PRO A 230 10.65 4.73 3.58
CA PRO A 230 9.63 5.77 3.51
C PRO A 230 8.18 5.23 3.68
N SER A 231 7.97 4.32 4.64
CA SER A 231 6.68 3.69 4.94
C SER A 231 6.33 3.71 6.43
N THR A 232 5.04 3.74 6.74
CA THR A 232 4.53 3.53 8.11
C THR A 232 4.55 2.06 8.50
N LYS A 233 4.58 1.16 7.52
CA LYS A 233 4.63 -0.30 7.67
C LYS A 233 6.06 -0.80 7.52
N ARG A 234 6.88 -0.50 8.53
CA ARG A 234 8.34 -0.62 8.47
C ARG A 234 8.95 -1.57 9.50
N ILE A 235 8.13 -2.43 10.11
CA ILE A 235 8.61 -3.45 11.05
C ILE A 235 8.61 -4.78 10.31
N CYS A 236 9.79 -5.39 10.17
CA CYS A 236 9.95 -6.71 9.59
C CYS A 236 10.09 -7.78 10.68
N LEU A 237 9.79 -9.02 10.28
CA LEU A 237 10.09 -10.23 11.02
C LEU A 237 11.14 -11.01 10.23
N VAL A 238 12.18 -11.46 10.91
CA VAL A 238 13.32 -12.16 10.31
C VAL A 238 13.55 -13.45 11.07
N SER A 239 13.65 -14.57 10.35
CA SER A 239 14.01 -15.82 11.02
C SER A 239 15.47 -15.86 11.41
N ASN A 240 15.75 -16.48 12.54
CA ASN A 240 17.08 -16.67 13.10
C ASN A 240 17.27 -18.12 13.56
N GLY A 241 17.03 -19.06 12.62
CA GLY A 241 17.09 -20.49 12.89
C GLY A 241 15.77 -21.11 13.36
N ARG A 242 15.87 -22.30 13.93
CA ARG A 242 14.73 -23.13 14.35
C ARG A 242 14.71 -23.29 15.86
N MET A 243 13.50 -23.43 16.42
CA MET A 243 13.27 -23.76 17.82
C MET A 243 13.49 -25.25 18.13
N TYR A 244 13.83 -26.04 17.11
CA TYR A 244 13.95 -27.49 17.17
C TYR A 244 15.17 -27.96 16.36
N SER A 245 15.68 -29.14 16.70
CA SER A 245 16.87 -29.73 16.05
C SER A 245 16.55 -30.27 14.66
N PRO A 246 17.55 -30.44 13.77
CA PRO A 246 17.33 -31.03 12.45
C PRO A 246 16.64 -32.40 12.49
N ASP A 247 16.93 -33.22 13.51
CA ASP A 247 16.40 -34.59 13.63
C ASP A 247 14.88 -34.63 13.82
N THR A 248 14.32 -33.59 14.45
CA THR A 248 12.89 -33.45 14.74
C THR A 248 12.14 -32.64 13.67
N TYR A 249 12.77 -32.39 12.52
CA TYR A 249 12.18 -31.60 11.44
C TYR A 249 10.88 -32.21 10.92
N LYS A 250 10.85 -33.52 10.65
CA LYS A 250 9.65 -34.19 10.13
C LYS A 250 8.47 -34.07 11.10
N ASP A 251 8.71 -34.29 12.39
CA ASP A 251 7.69 -34.17 13.43
C ASP A 251 7.16 -32.74 13.54
N SER A 252 8.06 -31.76 13.41
CA SER A 252 7.70 -30.35 13.40
C SER A 252 6.82 -29.99 12.20
N ILE A 253 7.14 -30.47 10.98
CA ILE A 253 6.29 -30.26 9.80
C ILE A 253 4.93 -30.93 9.94
N ASN A 254 4.87 -32.11 10.55
CA ASN A 254 3.60 -32.79 10.85
C ASN A 254 2.75 -31.99 11.84
N LYS A 255 3.38 -31.45 12.89
CA LYS A 255 2.72 -30.59 13.88
C LYS A 255 2.19 -29.30 13.25
N ILE A 256 2.99 -28.64 12.42
CA ILE A 256 2.59 -27.46 11.63
C ILE A 256 1.34 -27.81 10.81
N SER A 257 1.40 -28.89 10.04
CA SER A 257 0.29 -29.32 9.18
C SER A 257 -0.98 -29.63 9.99
N LYS A 258 -0.84 -30.20 11.20
CA LYS A 258 -1.95 -30.45 12.13
C LYS A 258 -2.57 -29.15 12.67
N ILE A 259 -1.74 -28.22 13.16
CA ILE A 259 -2.19 -26.91 13.66
C ILE A 259 -2.99 -26.17 12.59
N PHE A 260 -2.51 -26.18 11.34
CA PHE A 260 -3.18 -25.49 10.25
C PHE A 260 -4.48 -26.16 9.82
N LYS A 261 -4.53 -27.50 9.80
CA LYS A 261 -5.79 -28.23 9.58
C LYS A 261 -6.81 -27.93 10.69
N GLU A 262 -6.43 -27.99 11.95
CA GLU A 262 -7.36 -27.80 13.08
C GLU A 262 -7.86 -26.35 13.24
N LYS A 263 -6.98 -25.35 13.07
CA LYS A 263 -7.35 -23.94 13.25
C LYS A 263 -8.07 -23.33 12.05
N HIS A 264 -7.87 -23.88 10.85
CA HIS A 264 -8.26 -23.19 9.62
C HIS A 264 -9.02 -24.04 8.57
N ALA A 265 -9.12 -25.36 8.71
CA ALA A 265 -9.98 -26.14 7.82
C ALA A 265 -11.45 -25.99 8.21
N ARG A 266 -12.21 -25.21 7.42
CA ARG A 266 -13.67 -25.28 7.36
C ARG A 266 -14.04 -25.96 6.04
N GLY A 267 -14.22 -27.28 6.06
CA GLY A 267 -14.61 -28.08 4.88
C GLY A 267 -13.62 -29.17 4.48
N ASN A 268 -14.05 -30.06 3.59
CA ASN A 268 -13.22 -31.13 3.03
C ASN A 268 -12.17 -30.52 2.10
N VAL A 269 -10.90 -30.66 2.47
CA VAL A 269 -9.77 -30.22 1.64
C VAL A 269 -9.59 -31.22 0.50
N GLU A 270 -9.91 -30.83 -0.73
CA GLU A 270 -9.55 -31.61 -1.92
C GLU A 270 -8.04 -31.47 -2.24
N ASN A 271 -7.52 -32.53 -2.87
CA ASN A 271 -6.10 -32.89 -3.03
C ASN A 271 -5.11 -31.72 -3.26
N ASP A 272 -4.00 -31.77 -2.51
CA ASP A 272 -2.79 -30.92 -2.53
C ASP A 272 -2.86 -29.47 -2.00
N THR A 273 -4.03 -28.88 -1.77
CA THR A 273 -4.12 -27.53 -1.18
C THR A 273 -4.10 -27.57 0.35
N TRP A 274 -3.47 -26.59 1.02
CA TRP A 274 -3.46 -26.53 2.49
C TRP A 274 -4.74 -25.90 3.06
N LEU A 275 -5.48 -25.16 2.23
CA LEU A 275 -6.72 -24.51 2.59
C LEU A 275 -7.68 -24.49 1.39
N ALA A 276 -8.89 -25.04 1.55
CA ALA A 276 -9.89 -25.10 0.48
C ALA A 276 -10.35 -23.70 0.02
N ASP A 277 -10.42 -22.74 0.95
CA ASP A 277 -11.01 -21.42 0.72
C ASP A 277 -9.99 -20.29 0.49
N PHE A 278 -8.72 -20.59 0.19
CA PHE A 278 -7.73 -19.52 -0.02
C PHE A 278 -8.09 -18.67 -1.24
N LYS A 279 -8.37 -17.38 -1.02
CA LYS A 279 -8.65 -16.43 -2.10
C LYS A 279 -7.40 -15.64 -2.45
N ALA A 280 -6.69 -16.11 -3.47
CA ALA A 280 -5.67 -15.31 -4.13
C ALA A 280 -6.29 -14.05 -4.74
N ARG A 281 -5.48 -12.99 -4.87
CA ARG A 281 -5.88 -11.77 -5.58
C ARG A 281 -6.19 -12.08 -7.05
N GLU A 282 -7.22 -11.44 -7.61
CA GLU A 282 -7.52 -11.50 -9.05
C GLU A 282 -6.28 -11.05 -9.86
N SER A 283 -5.95 -11.78 -10.94
CA SER A 283 -4.84 -11.45 -11.83
C SER A 283 -5.01 -10.10 -12.54
N THR A 284 -6.26 -9.63 -12.66
CA THR A 284 -6.64 -8.35 -13.26
C THR A 284 -6.95 -7.30 -12.19
N GLN A 285 -6.30 -6.14 -12.26
CA GLN A 285 -6.57 -5.02 -11.36
C GLN A 285 -7.82 -4.24 -11.84
N LYS A 286 -8.96 -4.44 -11.18
CA LYS A 286 -10.14 -3.57 -11.38
C LYS A 286 -9.78 -2.12 -11.00
N VAL A 287 -10.15 -1.15 -11.85
CA VAL A 287 -9.86 0.27 -11.62
C VAL A 287 -10.79 0.79 -10.51
N ARG A 288 -10.24 0.89 -9.29
CA ARG A 288 -10.98 1.18 -8.04
C ARG A 288 -10.89 2.65 -7.65
N ASN A 289 -11.46 3.52 -8.46
CA ASN A 289 -11.46 4.97 -8.25
C ASN A 289 -12.85 5.57 -8.51
N CYS A 290 -13.93 4.77 -8.50
CA CYS A 290 -15.27 5.20 -8.89
C CYS A 290 -15.41 5.76 -10.33
N THR A 291 -14.39 5.72 -11.19
CA THR A 291 -14.50 6.23 -12.58
C THR A 291 -15.15 5.24 -13.54
N GLN A 292 -15.34 3.99 -13.11
CA GLN A 292 -16.07 2.96 -13.86
C GLN A 292 -17.53 2.80 -13.39
N LEU A 293 -17.99 3.64 -12.46
CA LEU A 293 -19.40 3.65 -12.06
C LEU A 293 -20.27 4.13 -13.22
N ASP A 294 -21.48 3.58 -13.28
CA ASP A 294 -22.51 4.03 -14.21
C ASP A 294 -22.68 5.56 -14.11
N LYS A 295 -22.65 6.23 -15.27
CA LYS A 295 -22.75 7.69 -15.35
C LYS A 295 -24.06 8.19 -14.73
N ASN A 296 -25.16 7.46 -14.91
CA ASN A 296 -26.45 7.81 -14.33
C ASN A 296 -26.40 7.77 -12.79
N LEU A 297 -25.68 6.82 -12.21
CA LEU A 297 -25.48 6.74 -10.76
C LEU A 297 -24.65 7.93 -10.27
N ILE A 298 -23.56 8.27 -10.95
CA ILE A 298 -22.73 9.44 -10.60
C ILE A 298 -23.58 10.71 -10.66
N GLU A 299 -24.30 10.94 -11.75
CA GLU A 299 -25.15 12.11 -11.96
C GLU A 299 -26.24 12.20 -10.89
N SER A 300 -26.89 11.09 -10.54
CA SER A 300 -27.90 11.07 -9.48
C SER A 300 -27.34 11.49 -8.12
N ILE A 301 -26.14 11.02 -7.75
CA ILE A 301 -25.50 11.34 -6.47
C ILE A 301 -24.99 12.78 -6.47
N VAL A 302 -24.35 13.21 -7.57
CA VAL A 302 -23.91 14.61 -7.74
C VAL A 302 -25.10 15.55 -7.59
N LYS A 303 -26.24 15.23 -8.21
CA LYS A 303 -27.48 16.01 -8.11
C LYS A 303 -27.99 16.11 -6.67
N ILE A 304 -28.10 14.99 -5.95
CA ILE A 304 -28.53 14.98 -4.53
C ILE A 304 -27.63 15.88 -3.68
N VAL A 305 -26.31 15.78 -3.88
CA VAL A 305 -25.35 16.61 -3.12
C VAL A 305 -25.48 18.08 -3.51
N THR A 306 -25.61 18.40 -4.80
CA THR A 306 -25.70 19.80 -5.25
C THR A 306 -27.01 20.45 -4.84
N ASP A 307 -28.12 19.72 -4.86
CA ASP A 307 -29.43 20.21 -4.41
C ASP A 307 -29.38 20.56 -2.91
N CYS A 308 -28.72 19.73 -2.10
CA CYS A 308 -28.48 20.01 -0.68
C CYS A 308 -27.58 21.24 -0.47
N LEU A 309 -26.47 21.37 -1.21
CA LEU A 309 -25.57 22.51 -1.08
C LEU A 309 -26.22 23.82 -1.56
N LEU A 310 -27.11 23.76 -2.55
CA LEU A 310 -27.77 24.91 -3.16
C LEU A 310 -29.13 25.24 -2.56
N GLU A 311 -29.56 24.49 -1.54
CA GLU A 311 -30.81 24.74 -0.83
C GLU A 311 -30.82 26.16 -0.25
N GLY A 312 -31.78 26.99 -0.68
CA GLY A 312 -31.89 28.39 -0.27
C GLY A 312 -31.00 29.37 -1.05
N CYS A 313 -30.35 28.93 -2.14
CA CYS A 313 -29.63 29.83 -3.05
C CYS A 313 -30.62 30.64 -3.90
N SER A 314 -30.42 31.96 -3.96
CA SER A 314 -31.23 32.87 -4.78
C SER A 314 -31.07 32.58 -6.28
N LYS A 315 -32.14 32.82 -7.05
CA LYS A 315 -32.12 32.75 -8.51
C LYS A 315 -31.76 34.09 -9.16
N ASP A 316 -31.67 35.16 -8.37
CA ASP A 316 -31.40 36.49 -8.90
C ASP A 316 -29.92 36.65 -9.28
N CYS A 317 -29.69 36.97 -10.56
CA CYS A 317 -28.36 37.19 -11.13
C CYS A 317 -27.71 38.51 -10.68
N ASN A 318 -28.45 39.36 -9.97
CA ASN A 318 -27.99 40.65 -9.46
C ASN A 318 -27.36 40.56 -8.06
N GLU A 319 -27.48 39.42 -7.39
CA GLU A 319 -26.83 39.16 -6.10
C GLU A 319 -25.43 38.58 -6.29
N GLN A 320 -24.58 38.71 -5.27
CA GLN A 320 -23.25 38.09 -5.30
C GLN A 320 -23.38 36.56 -5.48
N TRP A 321 -22.51 36.00 -6.33
CA TRP A 321 -22.54 34.56 -6.63
C TRP A 321 -22.20 33.74 -5.38
N SER A 322 -23.06 32.78 -5.05
CA SER A 322 -22.95 31.97 -3.83
C SER A 322 -22.31 30.62 -4.10
N VAL A 323 -21.43 30.18 -3.19
CA VAL A 323 -20.89 28.80 -3.16
C VAL A 323 -21.85 27.80 -2.51
N GLY A 324 -23.05 28.24 -2.12
CA GLY A 324 -24.00 27.45 -1.36
C GLY A 324 -23.61 27.24 0.10
N LYS A 325 -24.27 26.28 0.75
CA LYS A 325 -24.00 25.87 2.14
C LYS A 325 -22.72 25.03 2.22
N ILE A 326 -22.15 24.98 3.42
CA ILE A 326 -21.07 24.05 3.78
C ILE A 326 -21.70 22.94 4.62
N VAL A 327 -21.60 21.69 4.15
CA VAL A 327 -22.30 20.54 4.75
C VAL A 327 -21.28 19.48 5.19
N GLU A 328 -21.54 18.82 6.31
CA GLU A 328 -20.73 17.70 6.79
C GLU A 328 -20.95 16.45 5.94
N ILE A 329 -19.90 15.67 5.66
CA ILE A 329 -20.04 14.42 4.89
C ILE A 329 -21.04 13.45 5.54
N SER A 330 -21.13 13.42 6.87
CA SER A 330 -22.07 12.56 7.59
C SER A 330 -23.53 12.88 7.25
N GLU A 331 -23.86 14.15 7.02
CA GLU A 331 -25.20 14.61 6.67
C GLU A 331 -25.54 14.24 5.22
N LEU A 332 -24.59 14.38 4.30
CA LEU A 332 -24.75 13.90 2.92
C LEU A 332 -24.96 12.38 2.85
N VAL A 333 -24.32 11.62 3.73
CA VAL A 333 -24.49 10.16 3.82
C VAL A 333 -25.91 9.79 4.27
N SER A 334 -26.58 10.60 5.10
CA SER A 334 -27.99 10.36 5.44
C SER A 334 -28.96 10.66 4.30
N LEU A 335 -28.61 11.56 3.38
CA LEU A 335 -29.46 11.95 2.25
C LEU A 335 -29.39 10.99 1.06
N ILE A 336 -28.26 10.29 0.89
CA ILE A 336 -28.05 9.40 -0.26
C ILE A 336 -28.65 8.02 0.03
N PRO A 337 -29.43 7.43 -0.89
CA PRO A 337 -29.99 6.09 -0.73
C PRO A 337 -28.91 5.04 -0.38
N LYS A 338 -29.19 4.20 0.63
CA LYS A 338 -28.25 3.18 1.12
C LYS A 338 -27.73 2.25 0.00
N GLN A 339 -28.58 1.92 -0.97
CA GLN A 339 -28.19 1.09 -2.12
C GLN A 339 -27.07 1.75 -2.96
N ASN A 340 -27.12 3.06 -3.15
CA ASN A 340 -26.11 3.82 -3.89
C ASN A 340 -24.80 3.91 -3.09
N LEU A 341 -24.88 4.05 -1.77
CA LEU A 341 -23.71 4.03 -0.89
C LEU A 341 -23.01 2.67 -0.87
N ILE A 342 -23.77 1.57 -0.93
CA ILE A 342 -23.21 0.22 -1.05
C ILE A 342 -22.46 0.06 -2.37
N LYS A 343 -23.05 0.51 -3.50
CA LYS A 343 -22.39 0.53 -4.82
C LYS A 343 -21.12 1.40 -4.84
N LEU A 344 -21.12 2.53 -4.14
CA LEU A 344 -19.91 3.36 -3.98
C LEU A 344 -18.81 2.68 -3.16
N LYS A 345 -19.21 1.89 -2.15
CA LYS A 345 -18.27 1.14 -1.30
C LYS A 345 -17.74 -0.11 -2.01
N SER A 346 -18.52 -0.77 -2.85
CA SER A 346 -18.06 -1.93 -3.63
C SER A 346 -16.95 -1.56 -4.61
N GLU A 347 -16.99 -0.34 -5.18
CA GLU A 347 -15.92 0.21 -6.02
C GLU A 347 -14.76 0.85 -5.23
N CYS A 348 -14.69 0.62 -3.91
CA CYS A 348 -13.60 1.02 -3.02
C CYS A 348 -13.30 2.52 -2.92
N GLY A 349 -14.18 3.42 -3.40
CA GLY A 349 -14.01 4.87 -3.29
C GLY A 349 -14.88 5.54 -2.22
N GLY A 350 -16.10 5.05 -1.97
CA GLY A 350 -17.04 5.76 -1.07
C GLY A 350 -17.38 7.18 -1.55
N LEU A 351 -18.23 7.89 -0.80
CA LEU A 351 -18.74 9.21 -1.18
C LEU A 351 -17.62 10.27 -1.27
N GLN A 352 -16.70 10.26 -0.32
CA GLN A 352 -15.64 11.26 -0.28
C GLN A 352 -14.72 11.19 -1.50
N THR A 353 -14.42 9.99 -2.00
CA THR A 353 -13.59 9.83 -3.21
C THR A 353 -14.35 10.27 -4.45
N LEU A 354 -15.65 9.96 -4.56
CA LEU A 354 -16.48 10.45 -5.66
C LEU A 354 -16.44 11.98 -5.75
N LEU A 355 -16.63 12.67 -4.62
CA LEU A 355 -16.61 14.13 -4.56
C LEU A 355 -15.22 14.70 -4.88
N LYS A 356 -14.15 14.05 -4.41
CA LYS A 356 -12.77 14.42 -4.76
C LYS A 356 -12.44 14.21 -6.24
N ASN A 357 -13.02 13.21 -6.89
CA ASN A 357 -12.83 13.02 -8.33
C ASN A 357 -13.57 14.09 -9.15
N ASN A 358 -14.73 14.53 -8.68
CA ASN A 358 -15.49 15.66 -9.21
C ASN A 358 -15.00 17.00 -8.65
N HIS A 359 -13.68 17.17 -8.58
CA HIS A 359 -13.02 18.35 -7.99
C HIS A 359 -13.33 19.67 -8.72
N ASN A 360 -13.81 19.60 -9.96
CA ASN A 360 -14.25 20.76 -10.73
C ASN A 360 -15.55 21.36 -10.17
N ILE A 361 -16.34 20.58 -9.42
CA ILE A 361 -17.61 21.00 -8.80
C ILE A 361 -17.41 21.19 -7.30
N PHE A 362 -16.77 20.22 -6.63
CA PHE A 362 -16.73 20.18 -5.16
C PHE A 362 -15.37 20.56 -4.59
N LEU A 363 -15.40 21.17 -3.41
CA LEU A 363 -14.28 21.30 -2.50
C LEU A 363 -14.55 20.44 -1.26
N VAL A 364 -13.67 19.47 -1.00
CA VAL A 364 -13.75 18.59 0.16
C VAL A 364 -12.57 18.88 1.08
N SER A 365 -12.83 19.41 2.28
CA SER A 365 -11.80 19.75 3.25
C SER A 365 -12.31 19.57 4.68
N GLY A 366 -11.48 19.01 5.56
CA GLY A 366 -11.81 18.90 6.99
C GLY A 366 -13.09 18.14 7.32
N GLY A 367 -13.52 17.17 6.49
CA GLY A 367 -14.79 16.44 6.68
C GLY A 367 -16.03 17.14 6.09
N LYS A 368 -15.86 18.37 5.59
CA LYS A 368 -16.91 19.20 5.01
C LYS A 368 -16.84 19.24 3.49
N VAL A 369 -17.99 19.52 2.87
CA VAL A 369 -18.17 19.65 1.42
C VAL A 369 -18.86 20.97 1.12
N GLN A 370 -18.38 21.66 0.10
CA GLN A 370 -19.01 22.86 -0.47
C GLN A 370 -18.79 22.89 -1.99
N LEU A 371 -19.50 23.77 -2.70
CA LEU A 371 -19.17 24.03 -4.10
C LEU A 371 -17.85 24.80 -4.20
N ARG A 372 -17.11 24.51 -5.27
CA ARG A 372 -15.89 25.23 -5.62
C ARG A 372 -16.24 26.44 -6.49
N TYR A 373 -15.50 27.53 -6.32
CA TYR A 373 -15.54 28.62 -7.30
C TYR A 373 -14.84 28.17 -8.61
N PRO A 374 -15.47 28.32 -9.79
CA PRO A 374 -14.86 27.90 -11.06
C PRO A 374 -13.57 28.66 -11.33
N LYS A 375 -12.58 27.98 -11.92
CA LYS A 375 -11.27 28.57 -12.19
C LYS A 375 -11.22 29.26 -13.54
N THR A 376 -10.43 30.32 -13.64
CA THR A 376 -10.14 30.96 -14.92
C THR A 376 -9.12 30.16 -15.73
N VAL A 377 -9.08 30.39 -17.05
CA VAL A 377 -8.07 29.82 -17.96
C VAL A 377 -6.65 30.10 -17.44
N ASP A 378 -6.35 31.34 -17.05
CA ASP A 378 -5.03 31.75 -16.55
C ASP A 378 -4.61 31.02 -15.27
N GLN A 379 -5.56 30.82 -14.35
CA GLN A 379 -5.31 30.06 -13.11
C GLN A 379 -4.95 28.62 -13.41
N VAL A 380 -5.62 27.98 -14.39
CA VAL A 380 -5.33 26.60 -14.79
C VAL A 380 -3.96 26.51 -15.46
N ILE A 381 -3.64 27.42 -16.39
CA ILE A 381 -2.32 27.47 -17.06
C ILE A 381 -1.20 27.65 -16.03
N THR A 382 -1.39 28.53 -15.05
CA THR A 382 -0.39 28.77 -14.00
C THR A 382 -0.14 27.51 -13.16
N ILE A 383 -1.19 26.74 -12.85
CA ILE A 383 -1.08 25.47 -12.11
C ILE A 383 -0.35 24.42 -12.95
N GLN A 384 -0.69 24.29 -14.24
CA GLN A 384 -0.03 23.36 -15.17
C GLN A 384 1.47 23.63 -15.29
N LYS A 385 1.86 24.91 -15.44
CA LYS A 385 3.27 25.34 -15.46
C LYS A 385 4.02 24.96 -14.18
N ARG A 386 3.40 25.14 -13.00
CA ARG A 386 4.00 24.74 -11.71
C ARG A 386 4.14 23.22 -11.57
N GLN A 387 3.23 22.46 -12.15
CA GLN A 387 3.21 21.00 -12.06
C GLN A 387 3.96 20.29 -13.21
N LYS A 388 4.62 21.04 -14.11
CA LYS A 388 5.30 20.53 -15.31
C LYS A 388 4.40 19.63 -16.19
N ILE A 389 3.11 19.92 -16.24
CA ILE A 389 2.15 19.22 -17.10
C ILE A 389 2.20 19.86 -18.50
N ILE A 390 2.43 19.04 -19.53
CA ILE A 390 2.57 19.49 -20.94
C ILE A 390 1.22 19.30 -21.66
N ASP A 391 0.77 20.34 -22.37
CA ASP A 391 -0.34 20.34 -23.35
C ASP A 391 -1.65 19.63 -22.95
N THR A 392 -2.35 20.13 -21.93
CA THR A 392 -3.76 19.75 -21.73
C THR A 392 -4.68 20.79 -22.37
N LYS A 393 -5.50 20.40 -23.34
CA LYS A 393 -6.52 21.25 -23.95
C LYS A 393 -7.49 21.79 -22.87
N ILE A 394 -7.62 23.11 -22.76
CA ILE A 394 -8.55 23.82 -21.85
C ILE A 394 -9.89 24.04 -22.60
N GLN A 395 -11.00 24.22 -21.89
CA GLN A 395 -12.34 24.46 -22.48
C GLN A 395 -12.87 23.31 -23.36
N VAL A 396 -12.54 22.05 -23.03
CA VAL A 396 -13.06 20.87 -23.73
C VAL A 396 -14.37 20.35 -23.13
N LYS A 397 -14.52 20.43 -21.80
CA LYS A 397 -15.68 19.89 -21.09
C LYS A 397 -16.72 20.98 -20.81
N PRO A 398 -18.03 20.69 -20.87
CA PRO A 398 -19.07 21.62 -20.48
C PRO A 398 -18.91 22.11 -19.04
N CYS A 399 -19.20 23.39 -18.82
CA CYS A 399 -19.16 24.02 -17.51
C CYS A 399 -20.37 23.58 -16.69
N TRP A 400 -20.12 22.84 -15.61
CA TRP A 400 -21.18 22.37 -14.73
C TRP A 400 -21.97 23.54 -14.13
N PHE A 401 -21.29 24.60 -13.67
CA PHE A 401 -21.95 25.78 -13.07
C PHE A 401 -22.84 26.53 -14.06
N HIS A 402 -22.43 26.62 -15.33
CA HIS A 402 -23.24 27.26 -16.36
C HIS A 402 -24.58 26.52 -16.57
N ASN A 403 -24.54 25.19 -16.53
CA ASN A 403 -25.70 24.35 -16.85
C ASN A 403 -26.57 24.01 -15.63
N ASN A 404 -26.03 24.07 -14.41
CA ASN A 404 -26.70 23.50 -13.23
C ASN A 404 -26.80 24.46 -12.02
N HIS A 405 -26.01 25.54 -11.97
CA HIS A 405 -26.08 26.49 -10.86
C HIS A 405 -27.25 27.47 -11.07
N PRO A 406 -28.08 27.76 -10.04
CA PRO A 406 -29.22 28.69 -10.16
C PRO A 406 -28.85 30.07 -10.70
N GLN A 407 -27.69 30.60 -10.26
CA GLN A 407 -27.13 31.89 -10.71
C GLN A 407 -26.23 31.77 -11.95
N GLY A 408 -26.14 30.57 -12.56
CA GLY A 408 -25.19 30.28 -13.63
C GLY A 408 -23.71 30.30 -13.20
N CYS A 409 -22.81 30.33 -14.17
CA CYS A 409 -21.37 30.45 -13.94
C CYS A 409 -21.00 31.93 -13.70
N PRO A 410 -20.21 32.27 -12.66
CA PRO A 410 -19.81 33.64 -12.38
C PRO A 410 -18.71 34.17 -13.31
N LEU A 411 -18.15 33.31 -14.18
CA LEU A 411 -17.11 33.69 -15.15
C LEU A 411 -17.72 33.89 -16.54
N SER A 412 -17.12 34.75 -17.36
CA SER A 412 -17.46 34.83 -18.79
C SER A 412 -17.03 33.55 -19.52
N SER A 413 -17.65 33.27 -20.68
CA SER A 413 -17.30 32.12 -21.52
C SER A 413 -15.83 32.11 -21.94
N ILE A 414 -15.23 33.29 -22.13
CA ILE A 414 -13.83 33.45 -22.51
C ILE A 414 -12.90 33.14 -21.33
N ASN A 415 -13.28 33.56 -20.12
CA ASN A 415 -12.42 33.44 -18.94
C ASN A 415 -12.57 32.10 -18.23
N CYS A 416 -13.70 31.41 -18.37
CA CYS A 416 -13.94 30.13 -17.74
C CYS A 416 -13.03 29.03 -18.31
N SER A 417 -12.42 28.23 -17.43
CA SER A 417 -11.63 27.05 -17.86
C SER A 417 -12.46 25.91 -18.46
N PHE A 418 -13.79 26.00 -18.40
CA PHE A 418 -14.75 25.04 -18.96
C PHE A 418 -15.62 25.70 -20.04
N LEU A 419 -16.14 24.89 -20.97
CA LEU A 419 -16.93 25.35 -22.09
C LEU A 419 -18.34 25.76 -21.66
N HIS A 420 -18.77 26.98 -21.98
CA HIS A 420 -20.16 27.42 -21.77
C HIS A 420 -21.03 26.99 -22.95
N SER A 421 -21.25 25.69 -23.08
CA SER A 421 -22.21 25.09 -24.01
C SER A 421 -23.28 24.36 -23.21
N LYS A 422 -24.52 24.34 -23.73
CA LYS A 422 -25.55 23.44 -23.20
C LYS A 422 -25.03 22.01 -23.35
N GLY A 423 -24.92 21.33 -22.21
CA GLY A 423 -24.38 19.97 -22.09
C GLY A 423 -25.40 18.91 -22.46
#